data_AF-A0A8X8VYB4-F1
#
_entry.id   AF-A0A8X8VYB4-F1
#
_cell.length_a   1.000
_cell.length_b   1.000
_cell.length_c   1.000
_cell.angle_alpha   90.00
_cell.angle_beta   90.00
_cell.angle_gamma   90.00
#
_symmetry.space_group_name_H-M   'P 1'
#
loop_
_entity.id
_entity.type
_entity.pdbx_description
1 polymer ?
#
loop_
_entity_poly.entity_id
_entity_poly.type
_entity_poly.pdbx_seq_one_letter_code
_entity_poly.pdbx_strand_id
1 'polypeptide(L)'
;MLSHISASLSHTSSLTATTAFSLRPSLTSRFRFHPINYRKLRFSSAASMDRTSTPASVDSISEDLKNQRLEKDNHVVDGVRNAANSDNITPNRVNLKLEELKWDHSFVRELPGDPRTDSIPREVLHSCYTRVSPSAEVDNPQLVAWSDSVAELLDLDAREFERPDFPQIFSGASPLSGGMSYAQCYGGHQFGMWAGQLGDGRAITLGELVNSSGHRWELQLKGAGKTPYSRFADGLAVLRSSIREFLCSEAMHFLGIPTTRALCLVTTGKYVTRDMFYEYASLPHLENLSKSESLSFSTGEGDDSVVDLTSNKYAAWAVEVAERTASLIAKWQGVGFTHGVLNTDNMSALGLTIDYGPFGFLDAFDPSYTPNTTDLPGRRYGTKFMDDYQAIMTKKLGLSKYNKQLISDLLKNMAVDKVDYTNFFRLLSNVKADLTIQDDELLVTLKAVLLDIGKERKDAWTSWVKSYIQELSASGISDEERKKSMDSVNPRYILRNYLCQSAIDAAEQGDFEEVRRVLKVMSRPYDEQPGMEKYARLPPAWAYRPGVCMLSCSS
;
A
#
# COMPACT_ATOMS: atom_id res chain seq x y z
N MET A 1 57.40 11.75 8.85
CA MET A 1 56.75 11.70 10.17
C MET A 1 56.05 13.03 10.39
N LEU A 2 54.72 13.05 10.24
CA LEU A 2 53.81 13.93 10.97
C LEU A 2 52.39 13.46 10.65
N SER A 3 51.68 13.22 11.74
CA SER A 3 50.36 12.64 11.91
C SER A 3 49.24 13.56 11.40
N HIS A 4 48.32 13.02 10.58
CA HIS A 4 46.98 13.57 10.47
C HIS A 4 45.99 12.64 11.18
N ILE A 5 45.52 13.14 12.33
CA ILE A 5 44.38 12.62 13.08
C ILE A 5 43.14 12.84 12.20
N SER A 6 42.57 11.76 11.69
CA SER A 6 41.21 11.72 11.14
C SER A 6 40.27 11.40 12.30
N ALA A 7 39.56 12.41 12.80
CA ALA A 7 38.41 12.19 13.64
C ALA A 7 37.23 11.81 12.73
N SER A 8 36.91 10.51 12.64
CA SER A 8 35.60 10.09 12.13
C SER A 8 34.56 10.34 13.23
N LEU A 9 33.78 11.39 13.09
CA LEU A 9 32.52 11.54 13.83
C LEU A 9 31.53 10.51 13.25
N SER A 10 31.56 9.30 13.80
CA SER A 10 30.50 8.32 13.63
C SER A 10 29.28 8.78 14.45
N HIS A 11 28.43 9.59 13.84
CA HIS A 11 27.16 9.95 14.47
C HIS A 11 26.21 8.74 14.43
N THR A 12 26.27 7.92 15.46
CA THR A 12 25.27 6.89 15.75
C THR A 12 24.05 7.56 16.40
N SER A 13 22.84 7.29 15.91
CA SER A 13 21.59 7.75 16.53
C SER A 13 20.94 6.60 17.28
N SER A 14 20.62 6.84 18.55
CA SER A 14 19.86 5.93 19.41
C SER A 14 18.36 6.10 19.11
N LEU A 15 17.72 5.09 18.53
CA LEU A 15 16.29 5.11 18.18
C LEU A 15 15.49 4.19 19.10
N THR A 16 14.27 4.57 19.46
CA THR A 16 13.40 3.70 20.27
C THR A 16 13.01 2.46 19.46
N ALA A 17 13.24 1.27 20.03
CA ALA A 17 12.75 0.02 19.46
C ALA A 17 11.23 -0.05 19.56
N THR A 18 10.63 -0.66 18.56
CA THR A 18 9.19 -0.83 18.46
C THR A 18 8.82 -2.15 17.87
N THR A 19 7.60 -2.55 18.18
CA THR A 19 6.92 -3.62 17.49
C THR A 19 5.72 -3.08 16.73
N ALA A 20 5.62 -3.48 15.46
CA ALA A 20 4.49 -3.14 14.60
C ALA A 20 3.71 -4.41 14.24
N PHE A 21 2.40 -4.34 14.31
CA PHE A 21 1.54 -5.43 13.90
C PHE A 21 1.17 -5.29 12.45
N SER A 22 1.41 -6.34 11.68
CA SER A 22 0.92 -6.47 10.32
C SER A 22 -0.03 -7.65 10.25
N LEU A 23 -1.18 -7.45 9.62
CA LEU A 23 -2.18 -8.46 9.36
C LEU A 23 -2.21 -8.77 7.87
N ARG A 24 -2.13 -10.06 7.57
CA ARG A 24 -2.21 -10.59 6.21
C ARG A 24 -3.39 -11.55 6.12
N PRO A 25 -4.22 -11.52 5.08
CA PRO A 25 -5.10 -12.64 4.79
C PRO A 25 -4.22 -13.88 4.57
N SER A 26 -4.55 -15.00 5.22
CA SER A 26 -3.76 -16.22 5.06
C SER A 26 -4.18 -17.02 3.82
N LEU A 27 -3.21 -17.59 3.12
CA LEU A 27 -3.41 -18.49 1.99
C LEU A 27 -3.79 -19.88 2.52
N THR A 28 -5.05 -20.27 2.37
CA THR A 28 -5.50 -21.62 2.76
C THR A 28 -5.14 -22.67 1.69
N SER A 29 -4.93 -23.92 2.11
CA SER A 29 -4.77 -25.09 1.22
C SER A 29 -6.01 -25.44 0.39
N ARG A 30 -7.15 -24.80 0.67
CA ARG A 30 -8.44 -25.01 0.00
C ARG A 30 -8.95 -23.72 -0.64
N PHE A 31 -8.28 -23.27 -1.70
CA PHE A 31 -8.91 -22.41 -2.69
C PHE A 31 -10.07 -23.17 -3.35
N ARG A 32 -11.32 -22.83 -2.98
CA ARG A 32 -12.49 -23.25 -3.77
C ARG A 32 -12.58 -22.36 -5.00
N PHE A 33 -12.02 -22.84 -6.11
CA PHE A 33 -12.28 -22.27 -7.43
C PHE A 33 -13.78 -22.39 -7.72
N HIS A 34 -14.46 -21.25 -7.78
CA HIS A 34 -15.69 -21.17 -8.56
C HIS A 34 -15.27 -20.75 -9.96
N PRO A 35 -15.62 -21.52 -11.01
CA PRO A 35 -15.34 -21.12 -12.37
C PRO A 35 -16.13 -19.85 -12.66
N ILE A 36 -15.49 -18.69 -12.46
CA ILE A 36 -15.89 -17.47 -13.12
C ILE A 36 -15.78 -17.79 -14.61
N ASN A 37 -16.83 -17.50 -15.40
CA ASN A 37 -16.80 -17.65 -16.84
C ASN A 37 -15.65 -16.80 -17.40
N TYR A 38 -14.46 -17.41 -17.55
CA TYR A 38 -13.33 -16.80 -18.20
C TYR A 38 -13.74 -16.58 -19.65
N ARG A 39 -13.88 -15.32 -20.06
CA ARG A 39 -13.83 -14.98 -21.48
C ARG A 39 -12.51 -15.53 -22.00
N LYS A 40 -12.57 -16.37 -23.04
CA LYS A 40 -11.40 -16.87 -23.77
C LYS A 40 -10.41 -15.72 -23.98
N LEU A 41 -9.27 -15.77 -23.30
CA LEU A 41 -8.17 -14.83 -23.50
C LEU A 41 -7.61 -15.09 -24.90
N ARG A 42 -7.97 -14.25 -25.87
CA ARG A 42 -7.31 -14.20 -27.17
C ARG A 42 -6.08 -13.31 -27.03
N PHE A 43 -4.90 -13.85 -27.27
CA PHE A 43 -3.72 -13.03 -27.54
C PHE A 43 -3.83 -12.55 -29.00
N SER A 44 -4.50 -11.42 -29.25
CA SER A 44 -4.56 -10.86 -30.60
C SER A 44 -3.32 -10.00 -30.87
N SER A 45 -2.52 -10.37 -31.87
CA SER A 45 -1.75 -9.39 -32.63
C SER A 45 -2.68 -8.74 -33.67
N ALA A 46 -2.72 -7.41 -33.64
CA ALA A 46 -3.42 -6.53 -34.59
C ALA A 46 -4.97 -6.48 -34.57
N ALA A 47 -5.47 -5.27 -34.77
CA ALA A 47 -6.86 -4.87 -34.76
C ALA A 47 -7.57 -5.20 -36.09
N SER A 48 -8.85 -5.57 -36.01
CA SER A 48 -9.87 -5.26 -37.02
C SER A 48 -11.28 -5.45 -36.45
N MET A 49 -12.16 -4.47 -36.71
CA MET A 49 -13.59 -4.45 -36.38
C MET A 49 -14.38 -5.36 -37.31
N ASP A 50 -15.22 -6.24 -36.77
CA ASP A 50 -16.68 -6.28 -37.00
C ASP A 50 -17.29 -7.62 -36.50
N ARG A 51 -18.46 -7.50 -35.85
CA ARG A 51 -19.67 -8.34 -35.97
C ARG A 51 -20.41 -8.61 -34.65
N THR A 52 -21.72 -8.50 -34.81
CA THR A 52 -22.85 -8.59 -33.90
C THR A 52 -23.21 -10.02 -33.51
N SER A 53 -23.71 -10.24 -32.29
CA SER A 53 -24.88 -11.10 -32.01
C SER A 53 -25.32 -11.04 -30.53
N THR A 54 -26.62 -11.21 -30.36
CA THR A 54 -27.57 -10.94 -29.25
C THR A 54 -27.63 -12.04 -28.15
N PRO A 55 -28.40 -11.84 -27.05
CA PRO A 55 -28.03 -12.31 -25.71
C PRO A 55 -28.68 -13.65 -25.31
N ALA A 56 -28.06 -14.32 -24.33
CA ALA A 56 -28.69 -15.41 -23.56
C ALA A 56 -28.69 -15.05 -22.06
N SER A 57 -29.76 -15.46 -21.39
CA SER A 57 -30.36 -14.89 -20.19
C SER A 57 -29.55 -15.02 -18.89
N VAL A 58 -29.59 -13.95 -18.11
CA VAL A 58 -29.15 -13.84 -16.72
C VAL A 58 -30.33 -14.27 -15.85
N ASP A 59 -30.15 -15.29 -14.99
CA ASP A 59 -30.86 -15.45 -13.70
C ASP A 59 -30.39 -16.75 -13.02
N SER A 60 -29.30 -16.65 -12.25
CA SER A 60 -28.98 -17.45 -11.03
C SER A 60 -27.56 -17.22 -10.48
N ILE A 61 -26.74 -16.37 -11.12
CA ILE A 61 -25.32 -16.17 -10.79
C ILE A 61 -25.07 -14.90 -9.93
N SER A 62 -26.12 -14.13 -9.61
CA SER A 62 -26.01 -12.82 -8.98
C SER A 62 -25.86 -12.83 -7.46
N GLU A 63 -26.07 -13.96 -6.78
CA GLU A 63 -26.03 -14.03 -5.30
C GLU A 63 -24.66 -14.43 -4.74
N ASP A 64 -23.93 -15.37 -5.36
CA ASP A 64 -22.68 -15.89 -4.77
C ASP A 64 -21.42 -15.05 -5.09
N LEU A 65 -21.44 -14.24 -6.15
CA LEU A 65 -20.33 -13.34 -6.52
C LEU A 65 -20.15 -12.14 -5.58
N LYS A 66 -21.11 -11.89 -4.67
CA LYS A 66 -21.01 -10.85 -3.64
C LYS A 66 -20.12 -11.29 -2.47
N ASN A 67 -20.06 -12.58 -2.15
CA ASN A 67 -19.48 -13.06 -0.90
C ASN A 67 -17.94 -13.21 -0.87
N GLN A 68 -17.23 -12.89 -1.95
CA GLN A 68 -15.75 -12.96 -2.02
C GLN A 68 -15.08 -11.73 -2.64
N ARG A 69 -15.86 -10.72 -3.03
CA ARG A 69 -15.31 -9.38 -3.17
C ARG A 69 -15.17 -8.82 -1.76
N LEU A 70 -14.03 -8.21 -1.45
CA LEU A 70 -14.02 -7.15 -0.45
C LEU A 70 -15.03 -6.12 -0.96
N GLU A 71 -16.24 -6.15 -0.41
CA GLU A 71 -17.31 -5.25 -0.82
C GLU A 71 -16.83 -3.81 -0.62
N LYS A 72 -17.19 -2.95 -1.57
CA LYS A 72 -17.13 -1.51 -1.35
C LYS A 72 -18.20 -1.18 -0.33
N ASP A 73 -17.80 -0.98 0.93
CA ASP A 73 -18.66 -0.33 1.92
C ASP A 73 -18.88 1.12 1.49
N ASN A 74 -19.89 1.34 0.65
CA ASN A 74 -20.48 2.66 0.46
C ASN A 74 -21.37 2.96 1.67
N HIS A 75 -20.75 3.15 2.84
CA HIS A 75 -21.40 3.83 3.94
C HIS A 75 -21.30 5.34 3.70
N VAL A 76 -22.34 5.89 3.08
CA VAL A 76 -22.64 7.32 3.18
C VAL A 76 -22.92 7.59 4.66
N VAL A 77 -21.97 8.22 5.35
CA VAL A 77 -22.16 8.71 6.71
C VAL A 77 -22.94 10.02 6.62
N ASP A 78 -24.25 9.93 6.48
CA ASP A 78 -25.11 11.09 6.73
C ASP A 78 -25.13 11.37 8.23
N GLY A 79 -24.79 12.61 8.56
CA GLY A 79 -24.68 13.11 9.92
C GLY A 79 -26.03 13.32 10.62
N VAL A 80 -25.89 13.49 11.94
CA VAL A 80 -26.87 14.02 12.90
C VAL A 80 -28.03 13.08 13.23
N ARG A 81 -27.91 12.38 14.37
CA ARG A 81 -29.09 11.85 15.08
C ARG A 81 -29.25 12.52 16.43
N ASN A 82 -30.26 13.38 16.48
CA ASN A 82 -30.99 13.70 17.70
C ASN A 82 -31.58 12.42 18.30
N ALA A 83 -31.59 12.37 19.63
CA ALA A 83 -32.17 11.32 20.44
C ALA A 83 -33.68 11.17 20.18
N ALA A 84 -34.12 9.95 19.84
CA ALA A 84 -35.33 9.28 20.34
C ALA A 84 -35.64 8.02 19.50
N ASN A 85 -35.73 6.88 20.19
CA ASN A 85 -36.46 5.63 19.86
C ASN A 85 -36.66 5.23 18.39
N SER A 86 -35.93 4.20 17.95
CA SER A 86 -36.54 3.03 17.28
C SER A 86 -35.55 1.87 17.25
N ASP A 87 -36.03 0.70 17.69
CA ASP A 87 -35.32 -0.59 17.65
C ASP A 87 -35.03 -0.99 16.20
N ASN A 88 -33.80 -0.73 15.74
CA ASN A 88 -33.24 -1.35 14.55
C ASN A 88 -32.19 -2.35 15.03
N ILE A 89 -32.46 -3.63 14.79
CA ILE A 89 -31.55 -4.75 15.07
C ILE A 89 -30.33 -4.59 14.15
N THR A 90 -29.30 -3.89 14.63
CA THR A 90 -27.94 -4.04 14.11
C THR A 90 -27.52 -5.49 14.35
N PRO A 91 -26.89 -6.17 13.38
CA PRO A 91 -26.33 -7.49 13.63
C PRO A 91 -25.40 -7.39 14.85
N ASN A 92 -25.59 -8.27 15.84
CA ASN A 92 -24.83 -8.26 17.09
C ASN A 92 -23.34 -8.18 16.78
N ARG A 93 -22.73 -7.02 17.02
CA ARG A 93 -21.30 -6.81 16.84
C ARG A 93 -20.61 -7.75 17.83
N VAL A 94 -19.86 -8.72 17.31
CA VAL A 94 -19.08 -9.60 18.16
C VAL A 94 -17.90 -8.77 18.67
N ASN A 95 -17.86 -8.54 19.98
CA ASN A 95 -16.78 -7.82 20.65
C ASN A 95 -16.05 -8.82 21.53
N LEU A 96 -15.06 -9.49 20.95
CA LEU A 96 -14.24 -10.49 21.61
C LEU A 96 -13.18 -9.83 22.49
N LYS A 97 -12.89 -10.48 23.61
CA LYS A 97 -11.65 -10.26 24.36
C LYS A 97 -10.47 -10.96 23.67
N LEU A 98 -9.23 -10.58 24.02
CA LEU A 98 -8.03 -11.23 23.50
C LEU A 98 -8.02 -12.75 23.74
N GLU A 99 -8.52 -13.21 24.88
CA GLU A 99 -8.57 -14.63 25.25
C GLU A 99 -9.67 -15.41 24.50
N GLU A 100 -10.58 -14.72 23.84
CA GLU A 100 -11.72 -15.28 23.10
C GLU A 100 -11.46 -15.35 21.58
N LEU A 101 -10.29 -14.88 21.13
CA LEU A 101 -9.87 -14.97 19.73
C LEU A 101 -9.86 -16.41 19.24
N LYS A 102 -10.41 -16.63 18.05
CA LYS A 102 -10.55 -17.96 17.44
C LYS A 102 -9.32 -18.31 16.63
N TRP A 103 -8.40 -19.05 17.24
CA TRP A 103 -7.19 -19.53 16.59
C TRP A 103 -7.42 -20.72 15.66
N ASP A 104 -6.82 -20.68 14.48
CA ASP A 104 -6.74 -21.82 13.56
C ASP A 104 -5.44 -21.77 12.75
N HIS A 105 -4.41 -22.44 13.28
CA HIS A 105 -3.04 -22.46 12.74
C HIS A 105 -2.87 -23.42 11.55
N SER A 106 -3.62 -23.19 10.47
CA SER A 106 -3.56 -24.01 9.26
C SER A 106 -2.16 -24.09 8.64
N PHE A 107 -1.42 -22.99 8.60
CA PHE A 107 -0.07 -22.93 8.02
C PHE A 107 0.88 -23.88 8.75
N VAL A 108 0.88 -23.83 10.08
CA VAL A 108 1.73 -24.70 10.92
C VAL A 108 1.27 -26.16 10.86
N ARG A 109 -0.04 -26.40 10.80
CA ARG A 109 -0.61 -27.76 10.77
C ARG A 109 -0.37 -28.47 9.44
N GLU A 110 -0.36 -27.74 8.32
CA GLU A 110 -0.42 -28.31 6.98
C GLU A 110 0.92 -28.27 6.23
N LEU A 111 1.87 -27.43 6.65
CA LEU A 111 3.18 -27.29 6.01
C LEU A 111 4.30 -27.92 6.86
N PRO A 112 5.40 -28.37 6.21
CA PRO A 112 6.55 -28.93 6.92
C PRO A 112 7.20 -27.85 7.80
N GLY A 113 7.33 -28.15 9.09
CA GLY A 113 8.00 -27.28 10.07
C GLY A 113 9.41 -27.78 10.38
N ASP A 114 10.28 -26.83 10.71
CA ASP A 114 11.61 -27.11 11.21
C ASP A 114 11.52 -27.82 12.57
N PRO A 115 12.23 -28.95 12.78
CA PRO A 115 12.25 -29.64 14.07
C PRO A 115 12.91 -28.82 15.18
N ARG A 116 13.73 -27.82 14.83
CA ARG A 116 14.36 -26.91 15.79
C ARG A 116 13.44 -25.73 16.12
N THR A 117 13.65 -25.14 17.29
CA THR A 117 12.84 -24.01 17.79
C THR A 117 13.67 -22.85 18.33
N ASP A 118 14.99 -22.87 18.11
CA ASP A 118 15.90 -21.80 18.49
C ASP A 118 15.88 -20.64 17.49
N SER A 119 16.34 -19.46 17.94
CA SER A 119 16.45 -18.24 17.13
C SER A 119 17.83 -18.06 16.50
N ILE A 120 18.69 -19.08 16.49
CA ILE A 120 20.07 -18.96 15.99
C ILE A 120 20.03 -18.85 14.45
N PRO A 121 20.58 -17.78 13.86
CA PRO A 121 20.60 -17.61 12.41
C PRO A 121 21.29 -18.76 11.69
N ARG A 122 20.62 -19.35 10.69
CA ARG A 122 21.13 -20.44 9.86
C ARG A 122 20.26 -20.65 8.62
N GLU A 123 20.78 -21.42 7.67
CA GLU A 123 19.96 -21.96 6.60
C GLU A 123 19.02 -23.06 7.14
N VAL A 124 17.75 -22.97 6.80
CA VAL A 124 16.70 -23.92 7.15
C VAL A 124 16.31 -24.72 5.91
N LEU A 125 16.52 -26.03 5.93
CA LEU A 125 16.25 -26.90 4.78
C LEU A 125 14.96 -27.70 5.00
N HIS A 126 14.27 -28.02 3.90
CA HIS A 126 13.08 -28.88 3.87
C HIS A 126 11.90 -28.44 4.78
N SER A 127 11.86 -27.16 5.16
CA SER A 127 10.84 -26.61 6.05
C SER A 127 10.33 -25.27 5.54
N CYS A 128 9.04 -24.99 5.76
CA CYS A 128 8.40 -23.73 5.39
C CYS A 128 8.42 -22.70 6.53
N TYR A 129 8.66 -23.12 7.77
CA TYR A 129 8.74 -22.25 8.94
C TYR A 129 9.58 -22.86 10.05
N THR A 130 9.98 -22.03 10.99
CA THR A 130 10.54 -22.44 12.29
C THR A 130 9.67 -21.86 13.41
N ARG A 131 9.29 -22.70 14.39
CA ARG A 131 8.60 -22.20 15.60
C ARG A 131 9.59 -21.40 16.43
N VAL A 132 9.28 -20.16 16.73
CA VAL A 132 10.15 -19.25 17.46
C VAL A 132 9.29 -18.26 18.23
N SER A 133 9.66 -17.98 19.48
CA SER A 133 8.98 -16.99 20.31
C SER A 133 9.65 -15.62 20.17
N PRO A 134 8.91 -14.51 20.33
CA PRO A 134 9.50 -13.19 20.50
C PRO A 134 10.61 -13.19 21.56
N SER A 135 11.69 -12.49 21.26
CA SER A 135 12.91 -12.42 22.07
C SER A 135 13.47 -11.01 22.25
N ALA A 136 12.78 -9.99 21.70
CA ALA A 136 13.15 -8.60 21.89
C ALA A 136 13.13 -8.22 23.38
N GLU A 137 14.13 -7.46 23.81
CA GLU A 137 14.14 -6.89 25.16
C GLU A 137 13.11 -5.77 25.27
N VAL A 138 12.38 -5.76 26.39
CA VAL A 138 11.29 -4.83 26.66
C VAL A 138 11.43 -4.33 28.09
N ASP A 139 11.44 -3.01 28.28
CA ASP A 139 11.55 -2.38 29.59
C ASP A 139 10.24 -1.67 29.99
N ASN A 140 9.80 -0.70 29.18
CA ASN A 140 8.64 0.13 29.47
C ASN A 140 7.79 0.28 28.20
N PRO A 141 7.02 -0.75 27.83
CA PRO A 141 6.30 -0.73 26.57
C PRO A 141 5.10 0.21 26.64
N GLN A 142 4.89 0.99 25.59
CA GLN A 142 3.78 1.94 25.49
C GLN A 142 3.05 1.80 24.17
N LEU A 143 1.71 1.86 24.23
CA LEU A 143 0.88 1.90 23.04
C LEU A 143 0.95 3.28 22.39
N VAL A 144 1.44 3.33 21.15
CA VAL A 144 1.51 4.56 20.34
C VAL A 144 0.16 4.83 19.71
N ALA A 145 -0.36 3.88 18.92
CA ALA A 145 -1.62 3.97 18.21
C ALA A 145 -2.17 2.57 17.88
N TRP A 146 -3.47 2.51 17.58
CA TRP A 146 -4.15 1.33 17.03
C TRP A 146 -5.13 1.74 15.93
N SER A 147 -5.56 0.79 15.09
CA SER A 147 -6.58 1.00 14.07
C SER A 147 -7.90 0.36 14.48
N ASP A 148 -8.92 1.19 14.69
CA ASP A 148 -10.29 0.72 14.99
C ASP A 148 -10.83 -0.18 13.87
N SER A 149 -10.59 0.18 12.61
CA SER A 149 -11.06 -0.62 11.47
C SER A 149 -10.45 -2.02 11.42
N VAL A 150 -9.26 -2.19 11.98
CA VAL A 150 -8.59 -3.49 12.06
C VAL A 150 -9.05 -4.25 13.30
N ALA A 151 -9.29 -3.57 14.42
CA ALA A 151 -9.94 -4.19 15.58
C ALA A 151 -11.30 -4.78 15.19
N GLU A 152 -12.12 -4.01 14.47
CA GLU A 152 -13.41 -4.46 13.93
C GLU A 152 -13.27 -5.64 12.97
N LEU A 153 -12.23 -5.65 12.12
CA LEU A 153 -11.93 -6.76 11.21
C LEU A 153 -11.67 -8.09 11.94
N LEU A 154 -11.12 -8.00 13.16
CA LEU A 154 -10.79 -9.14 14.01
C LEU A 154 -11.87 -9.46 15.04
N ASP A 155 -13.03 -8.78 14.99
CA ASP A 155 -14.07 -8.81 16.02
C ASP A 155 -13.55 -8.44 17.43
N LEU A 156 -12.47 -7.68 17.53
CA LEU A 156 -11.83 -7.34 18.79
C LEU A 156 -12.50 -6.11 19.43
N ASP A 157 -12.81 -6.20 20.72
CA ASP A 157 -13.35 -5.07 21.48
C ASP A 157 -12.30 -3.94 21.61
N ALA A 158 -12.69 -2.71 21.27
CA ALA A 158 -11.82 -1.53 21.39
C ALA A 158 -11.32 -1.28 22.82
N ARG A 159 -12.03 -1.77 23.85
CA ARG A 159 -11.60 -1.66 25.25
C ARG A 159 -10.36 -2.50 25.56
N GLU A 160 -10.03 -3.50 24.74
CA GLU A 160 -8.84 -4.33 24.95
C GLU A 160 -7.53 -3.51 24.79
N PHE A 161 -7.52 -2.46 23.97
CA PHE A 161 -6.36 -1.59 23.78
C PHE A 161 -6.05 -0.71 25.00
N GLU A 162 -7.02 -0.55 25.91
CA GLU A 162 -6.85 0.22 27.15
C GLU A 162 -6.33 -0.64 28.31
N ARG A 163 -6.14 -1.95 28.09
CA ARG A 163 -5.69 -2.84 29.16
C ARG A 163 -4.24 -2.52 29.58
N PRO A 164 -3.93 -2.57 30.88
CA PRO A 164 -2.57 -2.33 31.37
C PRO A 164 -1.51 -3.32 30.85
N ASP A 165 -1.92 -4.54 30.49
CA ASP A 165 -1.06 -5.62 29.99
C ASP A 165 -0.98 -5.68 28.44
N PHE A 166 -1.78 -4.86 27.72
CA PHE A 166 -1.79 -4.86 26.26
C PHE A 166 -0.41 -4.51 25.67
N PRO A 167 0.29 -3.44 26.10
CA PRO A 167 1.61 -3.13 25.57
C PRO A 167 2.62 -4.27 25.79
N GLN A 168 2.53 -5.04 26.88
CA GLN A 168 3.45 -6.13 27.18
C GLN A 168 3.21 -7.33 26.26
N ILE A 169 1.95 -7.65 25.97
CA ILE A 169 1.60 -8.70 24.99
C ILE A 169 2.07 -8.28 23.60
N PHE A 170 1.73 -7.05 23.20
CA PHE A 170 1.96 -6.58 21.84
C PHE A 170 3.41 -6.07 21.62
N SER A 171 4.22 -5.92 22.66
CA SER A 171 5.69 -5.79 22.54
C SER A 171 6.40 -7.14 22.38
N GLY A 172 5.67 -8.26 22.55
CA GLY A 172 6.24 -9.61 22.60
C GLY A 172 6.86 -9.98 23.95
N ALA A 173 6.70 -9.16 24.98
CA ALA A 173 7.23 -9.47 26.33
C ALA A 173 6.39 -10.52 27.07
N SER A 174 5.11 -10.62 26.72
CA SER A 174 4.17 -11.62 27.24
C SER A 174 3.53 -12.41 26.10
N PRO A 175 3.30 -13.72 26.27
CA PRO A 175 2.65 -14.52 25.25
C PRO A 175 1.18 -14.11 25.09
N LEU A 176 0.70 -14.11 23.84
CA LEU A 176 -0.72 -13.97 23.54
C LEU A 176 -1.41 -15.33 23.73
N SER A 177 -2.47 -15.37 24.53
CA SER A 177 -3.19 -16.60 24.85
C SER A 177 -3.70 -17.31 23.58
N GLY A 178 -3.41 -18.60 23.46
CA GLY A 178 -3.77 -19.43 22.31
C GLY A 178 -2.91 -19.22 21.06
N GLY A 179 -2.02 -18.23 21.04
CA GLY A 179 -1.09 -17.99 19.93
C GLY A 179 -0.08 -19.13 19.74
N MET A 180 0.39 -19.29 18.51
CA MET A 180 1.46 -20.22 18.14
C MET A 180 2.49 -19.49 17.29
N SER A 181 3.59 -19.10 17.93
CA SER A 181 4.57 -18.24 17.30
C SER A 181 5.50 -18.98 16.33
N TYR A 182 5.68 -18.44 15.13
CA TYR A 182 6.59 -18.96 14.11
C TYR A 182 7.13 -17.87 13.19
N ALA A 183 8.22 -18.18 12.49
CA ALA A 183 8.80 -17.35 11.45
C ALA A 183 8.83 -18.14 10.13
N GLN A 184 8.45 -17.53 9.02
CA GLN A 184 8.36 -18.18 7.72
C GLN A 184 9.72 -18.21 6.98
N CYS A 185 9.95 -19.29 6.23
CA CYS A 185 11.10 -19.46 5.34
C CYS A 185 10.71 -19.16 3.90
N TYR A 186 11.43 -18.27 3.24
CA TYR A 186 11.26 -17.96 1.82
C TYR A 186 12.58 -17.54 1.18
N GLY A 187 12.60 -17.36 -0.15
CA GLY A 187 13.72 -16.83 -0.91
C GLY A 187 13.24 -15.80 -1.93
N GLY A 188 14.16 -15.05 -2.54
CA GLY A 188 13.77 -14.00 -3.48
C GLY A 188 14.90 -13.47 -4.34
N HIS A 189 14.52 -12.83 -5.44
CA HIS A 189 15.40 -12.00 -6.24
C HIS A 189 15.36 -10.58 -5.71
N GLN A 190 16.52 -10.07 -5.28
CA GLN A 190 16.70 -8.70 -4.83
C GLN A 190 17.46 -7.91 -5.90
N PHE A 191 16.88 -6.81 -6.38
CA PHE A 191 17.45 -6.00 -7.45
C PHE A 191 17.86 -6.81 -8.69
N GLY A 192 17.06 -7.82 -9.04
CA GLY A 192 17.28 -8.70 -10.19
C GLY A 192 18.23 -9.88 -9.96
N MET A 193 18.85 -10.00 -8.79
CA MET A 193 19.79 -11.07 -8.45
C MET A 193 19.20 -12.05 -7.43
N TRP A 194 19.37 -13.36 -7.62
CA TRP A 194 18.94 -14.36 -6.64
C TRP A 194 19.71 -14.18 -5.33
N ALA A 195 19.00 -13.89 -4.24
CA ALA A 195 19.58 -13.58 -2.94
C ALA A 195 19.72 -14.82 -2.02
N GLY A 196 19.38 -16.02 -2.51
CA GLY A 196 19.37 -17.24 -1.70
C GLY A 196 18.19 -17.29 -0.73
N GLN A 197 18.38 -18.01 0.38
CA GLN A 197 17.39 -18.09 1.44
C GLN A 197 17.30 -16.76 2.20
N LEU A 198 16.07 -16.27 2.29
CA LEU A 198 15.64 -15.14 3.11
C LEU A 198 14.76 -15.71 4.25
N GLY A 199 13.59 -15.13 4.48
CA GLY A 199 12.67 -15.51 5.54
C GLY A 199 12.33 -14.33 6.44
N ASP A 200 11.44 -14.58 7.39
CA ASP A 200 11.01 -13.61 8.39
C ASP A 200 12.16 -13.31 9.36
N GLY A 201 13.12 -12.47 8.93
CA GLY A 201 14.34 -12.18 9.68
C GLY A 201 14.17 -11.20 10.84
N ARG A 202 13.05 -10.51 10.91
CA ARG A 202 12.68 -9.57 11.98
C ARG A 202 11.19 -9.59 12.27
N ALA A 203 10.50 -10.62 11.80
CA ALA A 203 9.07 -10.78 11.97
C ALA A 203 8.80 -12.14 12.60
N ILE A 204 7.81 -12.19 13.48
CA ILE A 204 7.35 -13.43 14.09
C ILE A 204 5.84 -13.39 14.01
N THR A 205 5.26 -14.34 13.29
CA THR A 205 3.82 -14.55 13.30
C THR A 205 3.42 -15.12 14.66
N LEU A 206 2.45 -14.51 15.34
CA LEU A 206 1.88 -14.98 16.60
C LEU A 206 0.83 -16.06 16.40
N GLY A 207 0.27 -16.16 15.20
CA GLY A 207 -0.66 -17.21 14.82
C GLY A 207 -1.61 -16.77 13.71
N GLU A 208 -2.57 -17.65 13.42
CA GLU A 208 -3.64 -17.40 12.46
C GLU A 208 -4.98 -17.47 13.19
N LEU A 209 -5.83 -16.48 12.95
CA LEU A 209 -7.15 -16.37 13.54
C LEU A 209 -8.23 -16.43 12.44
N VAL A 210 -9.44 -16.82 12.82
CA VAL A 210 -10.62 -16.79 11.95
C VAL A 210 -11.68 -15.89 12.57
N ASN A 211 -12.08 -14.84 11.85
CA ASN A 211 -13.09 -13.91 12.33
C ASN A 211 -14.52 -14.48 12.15
N SER A 212 -15.53 -13.75 12.63
CA SER A 212 -16.95 -14.09 12.62
C SER A 212 -17.50 -14.31 11.20
N SER A 213 -16.94 -13.62 10.21
CA SER A 213 -17.24 -13.80 8.78
C SER A 213 -16.56 -15.01 8.15
N GLY A 214 -15.78 -15.78 8.91
CA GLY A 214 -15.04 -16.96 8.42
C GLY A 214 -13.76 -16.61 7.65
N HIS A 215 -13.32 -15.36 7.66
CA HIS A 215 -12.06 -14.94 7.03
C HIS A 215 -10.87 -15.24 7.95
N ARG A 216 -9.79 -15.74 7.35
CA ARG A 216 -8.55 -16.07 8.06
C ARG A 216 -7.54 -14.94 7.97
N TRP A 217 -6.97 -14.58 9.10
CA TRP A 217 -5.94 -13.55 9.22
C TRP A 217 -4.71 -14.08 9.95
N GLU A 218 -3.54 -13.76 9.42
CA GLU A 218 -2.25 -13.98 10.04
C GLU A 218 -1.87 -12.75 10.86
N LEU A 219 -1.58 -12.93 12.15
CA LEU A 219 -1.16 -11.85 13.05
C LEU A 219 0.37 -11.85 13.16
N GLN A 220 1.04 -10.93 12.47
CA GLN A 220 2.50 -10.84 12.42
C GLN A 220 3.04 -9.71 13.29
N LEU A 221 4.03 -10.03 14.12
CA LEU A 221 4.77 -9.08 14.96
C LEU A 221 6.13 -8.75 14.34
N LYS A 222 6.28 -7.53 13.82
CA LYS A 222 7.56 -7.03 13.29
C LYS A 222 8.38 -6.37 14.42
N GLY A 223 9.69 -6.60 14.43
CA GLY A 223 10.61 -6.12 15.46
C GLY A 223 10.68 -7.00 16.71
N ALA A 224 10.15 -8.22 16.64
CA ALA A 224 10.00 -9.15 17.78
C ALA A 224 11.31 -9.83 18.23
N GLY A 225 12.45 -9.51 17.62
CA GLY A 225 13.74 -10.13 17.90
C GLY A 225 14.21 -11.10 16.82
N LYS A 226 15.29 -11.83 17.11
CA LYS A 226 15.95 -12.69 16.13
C LYS A 226 15.17 -13.95 15.82
N THR A 227 15.35 -14.43 14.60
CA THR A 227 14.85 -15.70 14.07
C THR A 227 16.01 -16.41 13.35
N PRO A 228 15.85 -17.69 12.98
CA PRO A 228 16.81 -18.37 12.11
C PRO A 228 17.09 -17.64 10.79
N TYR A 229 16.17 -16.78 10.35
CA TYR A 229 16.23 -16.05 9.09
C TYR A 229 16.83 -14.64 9.22
N SER A 230 17.21 -14.20 10.43
CA SER A 230 17.78 -12.86 10.68
C SER A 230 19.11 -12.62 9.97
N ARG A 231 19.79 -13.67 9.49
CA ARG A 231 21.13 -13.60 8.91
C ARG A 231 22.08 -12.86 9.89
N PHE A 232 22.55 -11.68 9.53
CA PHE A 232 23.46 -10.88 10.34
C PHE A 232 22.75 -9.75 11.12
N ALA A 233 21.44 -9.57 10.92
CA ALA A 233 20.66 -8.51 11.53
C ALA A 233 20.27 -8.82 12.98
N ASP A 234 19.82 -7.80 13.71
CA ASP A 234 19.41 -7.90 15.12
C ASP A 234 17.95 -8.36 15.32
N GLY A 235 17.14 -8.40 14.26
CA GLY A 235 15.74 -8.79 14.32
C GLY A 235 14.80 -7.72 14.91
N LEU A 236 15.29 -6.50 15.10
CA LEU A 236 14.53 -5.40 15.71
C LEU A 236 14.00 -4.42 14.66
N ALA A 237 12.95 -3.69 15.02
CA ALA A 237 12.41 -2.56 14.26
C ALA A 237 12.49 -1.28 15.10
N VAL A 238 12.59 -0.14 14.42
CA VAL A 238 12.67 1.18 15.05
C VAL A 238 11.36 1.95 14.90
N LEU A 239 11.11 2.90 15.81
CA LEU A 239 9.87 3.67 15.87
C LEU A 239 9.50 4.33 14.55
N ARG A 240 10.47 4.99 13.92
CA ARG A 240 10.27 5.68 12.63
C ARG A 240 9.76 4.75 11.53
N SER A 241 10.36 3.58 11.30
CA SER A 241 9.94 2.67 10.23
C SER A 241 8.58 2.05 10.55
N SER A 242 8.35 1.79 11.83
CA SER A 242 7.11 1.21 12.33
C SER A 242 5.93 2.18 12.22
N ILE A 243 6.12 3.47 12.51
CA ILE A 243 5.12 4.53 12.27
C ILE A 243 4.79 4.63 10.77
N ARG A 244 5.82 4.65 9.91
CA ARG A 244 5.63 4.75 8.46
C ARG A 244 4.82 3.59 7.92
N GLU A 245 5.19 2.37 8.29
CA GLU A 245 4.48 1.16 7.88
C GLU A 245 3.03 1.17 8.40
N PHE A 246 2.84 1.44 9.70
CA PHE A 246 1.51 1.49 10.31
C PHE A 246 0.59 2.49 9.61
N LEU A 247 1.04 3.74 9.43
CA LEU A 247 0.23 4.77 8.78
C LEU A 247 -0.02 4.46 7.29
N CYS A 248 0.96 3.90 6.59
CA CYS A 248 0.83 3.65 5.15
C CYS A 248 -0.06 2.45 4.83
N SER A 249 0.04 1.37 5.61
CA SER A 249 -0.90 0.25 5.55
C SER A 249 -2.34 0.74 5.64
N GLU A 250 -2.65 1.57 6.64
CA GLU A 250 -4.01 2.04 6.84
C GLU A 250 -4.43 3.08 5.79
N ALA A 251 -3.55 4.02 5.43
CA ALA A 251 -3.83 4.97 4.35
C ALA A 251 -4.14 4.26 3.01
N MET A 252 -3.38 3.22 2.66
CA MET A 252 -3.61 2.45 1.44
C MET A 252 -4.95 1.71 1.48
N HIS A 253 -5.32 1.17 2.64
CA HIS A 253 -6.63 0.54 2.83
C HIS A 253 -7.77 1.53 2.58
N PHE A 254 -7.73 2.72 3.21
CA PHE A 254 -8.76 3.73 3.05
C PHE A 254 -8.78 4.41 1.67
N LEU A 255 -7.68 4.33 0.91
CA LEU A 255 -7.64 4.65 -0.52
C LEU A 255 -8.23 3.54 -1.42
N GLY A 256 -8.71 2.44 -0.85
CA GLY A 256 -9.26 1.30 -1.60
C GLY A 256 -8.19 0.46 -2.33
N ILE A 257 -6.94 0.55 -1.88
CA ILE A 257 -5.81 -0.19 -2.44
C ILE A 257 -5.54 -1.43 -1.58
N PRO A 258 -5.50 -2.64 -2.18
CA PRO A 258 -5.22 -3.86 -1.41
C PRO A 258 -3.86 -3.79 -0.72
N THR A 259 -3.83 -4.11 0.57
CA THR A 259 -2.65 -3.96 1.42
C THR A 259 -2.72 -4.84 2.66
N THR A 260 -1.57 -5.10 3.29
CA THR A 260 -1.52 -5.53 4.69
C THR A 260 -2.10 -4.47 5.60
N ARG A 261 -2.76 -4.92 6.67
CA ARG A 261 -3.40 -4.05 7.65
C ARG A 261 -2.53 -3.89 8.87
N ALA A 262 -2.64 -2.78 9.60
CA ALA A 262 -1.84 -2.54 10.78
C ALA A 262 -2.72 -2.38 12.02
N LEU A 263 -2.65 -3.36 12.95
CA LEU A 263 -3.52 -3.39 14.13
C LEU A 263 -3.10 -2.33 15.16
N CYS A 264 -1.84 -2.36 15.58
CA CYS A 264 -1.31 -1.44 16.58
C CYS A 264 0.20 -1.26 16.46
N LEU A 265 0.68 -0.23 17.13
CA LEU A 265 2.09 0.13 17.25
C LEU A 265 2.46 0.28 18.72
N VAL A 266 3.47 -0.45 19.17
CA VAL A 266 3.92 -0.47 20.57
C VAL A 266 5.43 -0.19 20.64
N THR A 267 5.84 0.69 21.55
CA THR A 267 7.26 0.88 21.88
C THR A 267 7.73 -0.19 22.86
N THR A 268 9.02 -0.51 22.89
CA THR A 268 9.58 -1.44 23.89
C THR A 268 10.22 -0.71 25.08
N GLY A 269 10.47 0.60 24.94
CA GLY A 269 11.26 1.40 25.89
C GLY A 269 12.77 1.19 25.79
N LYS A 270 13.24 0.29 24.92
CA LYS A 270 14.67 0.10 24.63
C LYS A 270 15.13 0.99 23.50
N TYR A 271 16.42 1.27 23.49
CA TYR A 271 17.09 1.93 22.38
C TYR A 271 17.82 0.93 21.50
N VAL A 272 17.79 1.19 20.19
CA VAL A 272 18.49 0.45 19.16
C VAL A 272 19.39 1.40 18.42
N THR A 273 20.65 1.00 18.28
CA THR A 273 21.60 1.76 17.46
C THR A 273 21.36 1.43 15.99
N ARG A 274 21.16 2.48 15.20
CA ARG A 274 21.21 2.42 13.73
C ARG A 274 22.22 3.46 13.27
N ASP A 275 22.96 3.15 12.22
CA ASP A 275 23.84 4.14 11.60
C ASP A 275 22.97 5.18 10.89
N MET A 276 23.06 6.44 11.32
CA MET A 276 22.32 7.56 10.73
C MET A 276 22.70 7.79 9.25
N PHE A 277 23.86 7.27 8.83
CA PHE A 277 24.38 7.32 7.45
C PHE A 277 24.42 5.97 6.70
N TYR A 278 23.96 4.86 7.32
CA TYR A 278 23.68 3.62 6.55
C TYR A 278 22.52 3.81 5.55
N GLU A 279 21.95 5.01 5.54
CA GLU A 279 20.97 5.54 4.60
C GLU A 279 21.61 6.07 3.30
N TYR A 280 22.93 6.19 3.23
CA TYR A 280 23.65 6.80 2.11
C TYR A 280 24.92 6.05 1.68
N ALA A 281 25.10 4.79 2.10
CA ALA A 281 26.15 3.96 1.55
C ALA A 281 25.79 3.62 0.09
N SER A 282 26.26 4.45 -0.82
CA SER A 282 26.37 4.14 -2.24
C SER A 282 27.04 2.77 -2.37
N LEU A 283 26.31 1.78 -2.88
CA LEU A 283 26.93 0.58 -3.43
C LEU A 283 28.00 1.05 -4.43
N PRO A 284 29.24 0.51 -4.39
CA PRO A 284 30.22 0.81 -5.42
C PRO A 284 29.58 0.51 -6.78
N HIS A 285 29.73 1.44 -7.73
CA HIS A 285 29.23 1.34 -9.10
C HIS A 285 29.37 -0.10 -9.62
N LEU A 286 28.24 -0.83 -9.69
CA LEU A 286 28.13 -2.08 -10.43
C LEU A 286 27.98 -1.74 -11.92
N GLU A 287 29.04 -1.15 -12.48
CA GLU A 287 29.28 -1.20 -13.91
C GLU A 287 29.68 -2.65 -14.23
N ASN A 288 28.67 -3.51 -14.40
CA ASN A 288 28.69 -4.75 -15.21
C ASN A 288 27.39 -5.54 -14.96
N LEU A 289 26.24 -4.90 -15.21
CA LEU A 289 25.05 -5.66 -15.57
C LEU A 289 25.26 -6.12 -17.02
N SER A 290 25.84 -7.31 -17.19
CA SER A 290 25.61 -8.04 -18.43
C SER A 290 24.09 -8.17 -18.60
N LYS A 291 23.58 -7.83 -19.78
CA LYS A 291 22.19 -8.05 -20.14
C LYS A 291 21.86 -9.51 -19.77
N SER A 292 21.12 -9.70 -18.68
CA SER A 292 20.41 -10.94 -18.43
C SER A 292 19.67 -11.24 -19.72
N GLU A 293 19.95 -12.41 -20.29
CA GLU A 293 19.32 -12.89 -21.51
C GLU A 293 17.83 -12.61 -21.38
N SER A 294 17.33 -11.76 -22.27
CA SER A 294 15.90 -11.62 -22.44
C SER A 294 15.38 -13.04 -22.66
N LEU A 295 14.60 -13.55 -21.72
CA LEU A 295 13.72 -14.68 -21.97
C LEU A 295 12.73 -14.20 -23.03
N SER A 296 13.17 -14.20 -24.28
CA SER A 296 12.32 -14.07 -25.43
C SER A 296 11.54 -15.37 -25.49
N PHE A 297 10.32 -15.36 -25.00
CA PHE A 297 9.34 -16.32 -25.47
C PHE A 297 9.14 -16.02 -26.95
N SER A 298 9.79 -16.81 -27.81
CA SER A 298 9.35 -16.94 -29.19
C SER A 298 7.95 -17.51 -29.13
N THR A 299 6.94 -16.67 -29.36
CA THR A 299 5.64 -17.16 -29.81
C THR A 299 5.94 -17.78 -31.17
N GLY A 300 6.17 -19.09 -31.18
CA GLY A 300 6.29 -19.84 -32.42
C GLY A 300 5.07 -19.50 -33.28
N GLU A 301 5.28 -19.26 -34.58
CA GLU A 301 4.20 -19.23 -35.55
C GLU A 301 3.55 -20.63 -35.54
N GLY A 302 2.55 -20.80 -34.71
CA GLY A 302 2.01 -22.11 -34.39
C GLY A 302 0.68 -21.98 -33.67
N ASP A 303 -0.38 -21.97 -34.48
CA ASP A 303 -1.78 -22.23 -34.17
C ASP A 303 -2.40 -21.42 -33.00
N ASP A 304 -3.39 -20.60 -33.34
CA ASP A 304 -4.27 -19.82 -32.44
C ASP A 304 -5.20 -20.75 -31.61
N SER A 305 -4.65 -21.83 -31.07
CA SER A 305 -5.32 -22.75 -30.18
C SER A 305 -5.59 -22.00 -28.88
N VAL A 306 -6.86 -21.71 -28.63
CA VAL A 306 -7.33 -21.23 -27.34
C VAL A 306 -6.94 -22.28 -26.31
N VAL A 307 -5.90 -22.01 -25.52
CA VAL A 307 -5.50 -22.88 -24.42
C VAL A 307 -6.62 -22.82 -23.38
N ASP A 308 -7.32 -23.94 -23.20
CA ASP A 308 -8.34 -24.06 -22.17
C ASP A 308 -7.69 -24.20 -20.78
N LEU A 309 -7.41 -23.05 -20.18
CA LEU A 309 -6.87 -22.95 -18.82
C LEU A 309 -7.87 -23.42 -17.76
N THR A 310 -9.16 -23.62 -18.09
CA THR A 310 -10.17 -24.05 -17.11
C THR A 310 -9.94 -25.47 -16.61
N SER A 311 -9.22 -26.29 -17.40
CA SER A 311 -8.83 -27.65 -17.02
C SER A 311 -7.61 -27.71 -16.08
N ASN A 312 -6.80 -26.63 -16.01
CA ASN A 312 -5.58 -26.58 -15.19
C ASN A 312 -5.70 -25.52 -14.08
N LYS A 313 -6.03 -25.98 -12.88
CA LYS A 313 -6.18 -25.13 -11.69
C LYS A 313 -4.94 -24.27 -11.36
N TYR A 314 -3.73 -24.74 -11.66
CA TYR A 314 -2.50 -23.99 -11.39
C TYR A 314 -2.27 -22.87 -12.41
N ALA A 315 -2.62 -23.13 -13.68
CA ALA A 315 -2.55 -22.11 -14.71
C ALA A 315 -3.60 -21.01 -14.47
N ALA A 316 -4.83 -21.40 -14.08
CA ALA A 316 -5.86 -20.46 -13.66
C ALA A 316 -5.43 -19.64 -12.44
N TRP A 317 -4.79 -20.27 -11.44
CA TRP A 317 -4.22 -19.58 -10.28
C TRP A 317 -3.14 -18.56 -10.67
N ALA A 318 -2.20 -18.95 -11.55
CA ALA A 318 -1.14 -18.05 -12.01
C ALA A 318 -1.69 -16.82 -12.74
N VAL A 319 -2.75 -16.99 -13.54
CA VAL A 319 -3.45 -15.87 -14.20
C VAL A 319 -4.09 -14.96 -13.16
N GLU A 320 -4.80 -15.51 -12.16
CA GLU A 320 -5.40 -14.72 -11.07
C GLU A 320 -4.34 -13.88 -10.32
N VAL A 321 -3.19 -14.47 -9.97
CA VAL A 321 -2.08 -13.75 -9.32
C VAL A 321 -1.58 -12.61 -10.20
N ALA A 322 -1.40 -12.85 -11.50
CA ALA A 322 -0.95 -11.85 -12.46
C ALA A 322 -1.96 -10.70 -12.61
N GLU A 323 -3.26 -11.00 -12.70
CA GLU A 323 -4.32 -10.00 -12.82
C GLU A 323 -4.46 -9.14 -11.56
N ARG A 324 -4.38 -9.76 -10.37
CA ARG A 324 -4.37 -9.02 -9.10
C ARG A 324 -3.16 -8.10 -9.00
N THR A 325 -1.98 -8.60 -9.37
CA THR A 325 -0.75 -7.80 -9.41
C THR A 325 -0.90 -6.64 -10.38
N ALA A 326 -1.38 -6.86 -11.60
CA ALA A 326 -1.59 -5.80 -12.59
C ALA A 326 -2.57 -4.73 -12.07
N SER A 327 -3.65 -5.14 -11.41
CA SER A 327 -4.63 -4.23 -10.81
C SER A 327 -4.05 -3.43 -9.64
N LEU A 328 -3.24 -4.07 -8.80
CA LEU A 328 -2.52 -3.41 -7.70
C LEU A 328 -1.60 -2.30 -8.24
N ILE A 329 -0.77 -2.62 -9.24
CA ILE A 329 0.13 -1.64 -9.84
C ILE A 329 -0.67 -0.49 -10.49
N ALA A 330 -1.77 -0.77 -11.18
CA ALA A 330 -2.62 0.27 -11.76
C ALA A 330 -3.18 1.22 -10.68
N LYS A 331 -3.61 0.68 -9.54
CA LYS A 331 -4.08 1.47 -8.39
C LYS A 331 -2.96 2.34 -7.80
N TRP A 332 -1.74 1.80 -7.65
CA TRP A 332 -0.58 2.58 -7.22
C TRP A 332 -0.32 3.77 -8.15
N GLN A 333 -0.31 3.55 -9.46
CA GLN A 333 -0.14 4.62 -10.43
C GLN A 333 -1.27 5.67 -10.35
N GLY A 334 -2.50 5.25 -10.06
CA GLY A 334 -3.67 6.13 -9.94
C GLY A 334 -3.61 7.13 -8.78
N VAL A 335 -2.90 6.79 -7.71
CA VAL A 335 -2.70 7.68 -6.53
C VAL A 335 -1.28 8.25 -6.46
N GLY A 336 -0.42 7.94 -7.44
CA GLY A 336 0.97 8.36 -7.44
C GLY A 336 1.81 7.70 -6.35
N PHE A 337 1.54 6.44 -6.00
CA PHE A 337 2.33 5.69 -5.03
C PHE A 337 3.51 4.98 -5.69
N THR A 338 4.69 5.09 -5.09
CA THR A 338 5.88 4.33 -5.46
C THR A 338 6.36 3.51 -4.25
N HIS A 339 6.49 2.19 -4.45
CA HIS A 339 6.89 1.25 -3.40
C HIS A 339 8.36 1.37 -2.96
N GLY A 340 9.26 1.64 -3.93
CA GLY A 340 10.70 1.76 -3.72
C GLY A 340 11.48 0.45 -3.71
N VAL A 341 10.87 -0.69 -3.35
CA VAL A 341 11.54 -2.01 -3.29
C VAL A 341 10.64 -3.12 -3.80
N LEU A 342 10.64 -3.37 -5.11
CA LEU A 342 9.84 -4.43 -5.74
C LEU A 342 10.66 -5.69 -6.01
N ASN A 343 11.30 -6.18 -4.95
CA ASN A 343 11.92 -7.50 -4.95
C ASN A 343 10.83 -8.59 -4.95
N THR A 344 11.14 -9.80 -5.41
CA THR A 344 10.11 -10.85 -5.54
C THR A 344 9.58 -11.33 -4.18
N ASP A 345 10.37 -11.22 -3.12
CA ASP A 345 9.97 -11.48 -1.73
C ASP A 345 8.94 -10.46 -1.20
N ASN A 346 8.86 -9.28 -1.84
CA ASN A 346 7.89 -8.22 -1.52
C ASN A 346 6.69 -8.21 -2.48
N MET A 347 6.49 -9.28 -3.26
CA MET A 347 5.33 -9.44 -4.13
C MET A 347 4.33 -10.43 -3.52
N SER A 348 3.21 -9.92 -3.02
CA SER A 348 2.14 -10.76 -2.49
C SER A 348 1.43 -11.54 -3.61
N ALA A 349 1.34 -12.86 -3.46
CA ALA A 349 0.50 -13.69 -4.33
C ALA A 349 -0.99 -13.32 -4.28
N LEU A 350 -1.43 -12.64 -3.21
CA LEU A 350 -2.80 -12.14 -3.07
C LEU A 350 -3.02 -10.78 -3.76
N GLY A 351 -1.97 -10.17 -4.33
CA GLY A 351 -2.02 -8.83 -4.91
C GLY A 351 -2.21 -7.73 -3.88
N LEU A 352 -1.57 -7.87 -2.71
CA LEU A 352 -1.51 -6.87 -1.65
C LEU A 352 -0.22 -6.05 -1.73
N THR A 353 -0.30 -4.78 -1.36
CA THR A 353 0.88 -3.99 -0.96
C THR A 353 1.43 -4.58 0.34
N ILE A 354 2.71 -4.98 0.37
CA ILE A 354 3.37 -5.57 1.54
C ILE A 354 4.75 -4.94 1.73
N ASP A 355 5.26 -4.95 2.97
CA ASP A 355 6.63 -4.53 3.31
C ASP A 355 6.96 -3.05 2.96
N TYR A 356 6.36 -2.16 3.74
CA TYR A 356 6.53 -0.71 3.62
C TYR A 356 7.90 -0.24 4.13
N GLY A 357 8.88 -0.16 3.24
CA GLY A 357 10.19 0.45 3.50
C GLY A 357 10.29 1.89 2.97
N PRO A 358 11.12 2.17 1.96
CA PRO A 358 11.30 3.49 1.38
C PRO A 358 10.21 3.77 0.34
N PHE A 359 8.94 3.78 0.74
CA PHE A 359 7.85 4.17 -0.14
C PHE A 359 7.68 5.70 -0.19
N GLY A 360 6.98 6.19 -1.20
CA GLY A 360 6.57 7.59 -1.28
C GLY A 360 5.34 7.79 -2.15
N PHE A 361 4.50 8.76 -1.76
CA PHE A 361 3.48 9.29 -2.65
C PHE A 361 4.05 10.51 -3.38
N LEU A 362 3.69 10.68 -4.65
CA LEU A 362 4.07 11.83 -5.46
C LEU A 362 3.51 13.11 -4.83
N ASP A 363 4.42 14.00 -4.41
CA ASP A 363 4.11 15.41 -4.21
C ASP A 363 4.03 16.07 -5.60
N ALA A 364 5.15 16.55 -6.14
CA ALA A 364 5.26 16.99 -7.53
C ALA A 364 5.26 15.79 -8.50
N PHE A 365 4.50 15.85 -9.59
CA PHE A 365 4.49 14.78 -10.58
C PHE A 365 5.86 14.66 -11.28
N ASP A 366 6.47 13.49 -11.13
CA ASP A 366 7.69 13.11 -11.83
C ASP A 366 7.57 11.64 -12.27
N PRO A 367 7.51 11.36 -13.59
CA PRO A 367 7.38 9.99 -14.09
C PRO A 367 8.62 9.11 -13.82
N SER A 368 9.73 9.72 -13.38
CA SER A 368 10.96 9.04 -12.97
C SER A 368 11.17 8.99 -11.46
N TYR A 369 10.18 9.41 -10.66
CA TYR A 369 10.29 9.42 -9.20
C TYR A 369 10.57 8.01 -8.65
N THR A 370 11.67 7.91 -7.92
CA THR A 370 11.91 6.81 -6.99
C THR A 370 12.12 7.36 -5.57
N PRO A 371 11.38 6.87 -4.57
CA PRO A 371 11.62 7.19 -3.16
C PRO A 371 12.86 6.47 -2.62
N ASN A 372 13.37 5.46 -3.33
CA ASN A 372 14.51 4.64 -2.94
C ASN A 372 15.79 5.11 -3.64
N THR A 373 16.83 5.39 -2.86
CA THR A 373 18.14 5.86 -3.35
C THR A 373 18.94 4.79 -4.11
N THR A 374 18.48 3.53 -4.14
CA THR A 374 19.23 2.39 -4.72
C THR A 374 18.62 1.75 -5.97
N ASP A 375 17.59 2.34 -6.60
CA ASP A 375 16.88 1.73 -7.74
C ASP A 375 17.36 2.21 -9.13
N LEU A 376 17.36 1.32 -10.12
CA LEU A 376 17.73 1.60 -11.53
C LEU A 376 16.49 1.51 -12.45
N PRO A 377 16.34 2.38 -13.47
CA PRO A 377 15.09 2.48 -14.23
C PRO A 377 14.88 1.34 -15.25
N GLY A 378 13.65 0.79 -15.26
CA GLY A 378 13.00 0.24 -16.46
C GLY A 378 12.42 -1.17 -16.35
N ARG A 379 11.10 -1.29 -16.58
CA ARG A 379 10.34 -2.42 -17.20
C ARG A 379 8.84 -2.07 -17.19
N ARG A 380 8.06 -2.52 -18.19
CA ARG A 380 6.62 -2.20 -18.35
C ARG A 380 5.75 -3.46 -18.32
N TYR A 381 4.54 -3.35 -17.76
CA TYR A 381 3.55 -4.43 -17.59
C TYR A 381 2.46 -4.44 -18.69
N GLY A 382 1.72 -5.55 -18.80
CA GLY A 382 0.83 -5.92 -19.92
C GLY A 382 -0.59 -5.29 -19.97
N THR A 383 -1.51 -5.93 -20.71
CA THR A 383 -2.84 -5.40 -21.12
C THR A 383 -3.80 -5.09 -19.98
N LYS A 384 -3.92 -5.97 -18.96
CA LYS A 384 -4.81 -5.74 -17.80
C LYS A 384 -4.48 -4.47 -17.02
N PHE A 385 -3.18 -4.16 -16.91
CA PHE A 385 -2.72 -2.92 -16.28
C PHE A 385 -3.23 -1.70 -17.06
N MET A 386 -3.16 -1.74 -18.40
CA MET A 386 -3.62 -0.64 -19.24
C MET A 386 -5.13 -0.43 -19.16
N ASP A 387 -5.94 -1.48 -19.05
CA ASP A 387 -7.39 -1.35 -18.89
C ASP A 387 -7.76 -0.69 -17.55
N ASP A 388 -7.17 -1.15 -16.45
CA ASP A 388 -7.42 -0.58 -15.12
C ASP A 388 -6.90 0.85 -15.03
N TYR A 389 -5.71 1.12 -15.57
CA TYR A 389 -5.13 2.46 -15.62
C TYR A 389 -6.02 3.44 -16.40
N GLN A 390 -6.49 3.04 -17.59
CA GLN A 390 -7.40 3.86 -18.39
C GLN A 390 -8.69 4.16 -17.63
N ALA A 391 -9.28 3.14 -16.98
CA ALA A 391 -10.50 3.31 -16.20
C ALA A 391 -10.30 4.26 -15.00
N ILE A 392 -9.17 4.14 -14.30
CA ILE A 392 -8.82 5.03 -13.18
C ILE A 392 -8.65 6.47 -13.68
N MET A 393 -7.80 6.70 -14.68
CA MET A 393 -7.53 8.06 -15.19
C MET A 393 -8.79 8.73 -15.74
N THR A 394 -9.63 7.99 -16.47
CA THR A 394 -10.93 8.50 -16.95
C THR A 394 -11.80 9.03 -15.81
N LYS A 395 -11.91 8.28 -14.71
CA LYS A 395 -12.68 8.70 -13.52
C LYS A 395 -12.03 9.90 -12.81
N LYS A 396 -10.71 9.92 -12.68
CA LYS A 396 -9.97 11.03 -12.06
C LYS A 396 -10.19 12.35 -12.78
N LEU A 397 -10.35 12.32 -14.11
CA LEU A 397 -10.67 13.50 -14.93
C LEU A 397 -12.19 13.77 -15.05
N GLY A 398 -13.05 12.90 -14.50
CA GLY A 398 -14.51 13.05 -14.62
C GLY A 398 -15.03 12.92 -16.05
N LEU A 399 -14.33 12.16 -16.91
CA LEU A 399 -14.71 11.95 -18.31
C LEU A 399 -15.66 10.76 -18.46
N SER A 400 -16.49 10.77 -19.51
CA SER A 400 -17.35 9.64 -19.87
C SER A 400 -16.59 8.50 -20.56
N LYS A 401 -15.47 8.82 -21.22
CA LYS A 401 -14.61 7.88 -21.96
C LYS A 401 -13.13 8.25 -21.83
N TYR A 402 -12.25 7.28 -22.03
CA TYR A 402 -10.81 7.51 -22.01
C TYR A 402 -10.37 8.38 -23.20
N ASN A 403 -9.70 9.50 -22.91
CA ASN A 403 -9.09 10.37 -23.91
C ASN A 403 -7.56 10.34 -23.76
N LYS A 404 -6.90 9.52 -24.59
CA LYS A 404 -5.44 9.29 -24.53
C LYS A 404 -4.64 10.58 -24.71
N GLN A 405 -5.01 11.42 -25.68
CA GLN A 405 -4.26 12.62 -26.01
C GLN A 405 -4.34 13.63 -24.86
N LEU A 406 -5.56 13.88 -24.36
CA LEU A 406 -5.80 14.81 -23.26
C LEU A 406 -5.04 14.42 -21.98
N ILE A 407 -5.01 13.12 -21.66
CA ILE A 407 -4.29 12.59 -20.49
C ILE A 407 -2.78 12.66 -20.72
N SER A 408 -2.29 12.33 -21.92
CA SER A 408 -0.86 12.43 -22.24
C SER A 408 -0.36 13.88 -22.11
N ASP A 409 -1.11 14.85 -22.62
CA ASP A 409 -0.75 16.27 -22.55
C ASP A 409 -0.82 16.79 -21.12
N LEU A 410 -1.81 16.35 -20.33
CA LEU A 410 -1.90 16.64 -18.90
C LEU A 410 -0.63 16.21 -18.18
N LEU A 411 -0.28 14.92 -18.28
CA LEU A 411 0.86 14.37 -17.55
C LEU A 411 2.18 15.01 -18.00
N LYS A 412 2.30 15.36 -19.29
CA LYS A 412 3.45 16.11 -19.80
C LYS A 412 3.56 17.50 -19.16
N ASN A 413 2.45 18.25 -19.10
CA ASN A 413 2.44 19.57 -18.46
C ASN A 413 2.75 19.46 -16.96
N MET A 414 2.13 18.52 -16.25
CA MET A 414 2.40 18.28 -14.82
C MET A 414 3.87 17.96 -14.56
N ALA A 415 4.52 17.18 -15.44
CA ALA A 415 5.91 16.79 -15.29
C ALA A 415 6.88 17.96 -15.52
N VAL A 416 6.60 18.81 -16.52
CA VAL A 416 7.41 19.99 -16.84
C VAL A 416 7.32 21.02 -15.71
N ASP A 417 6.11 21.30 -15.23
CA ASP A 417 5.86 22.36 -14.25
C ASP A 417 5.89 21.84 -12.80
N LYS A 418 6.23 20.56 -12.58
CA LYS A 418 6.33 19.91 -11.27
C LYS A 418 5.09 20.11 -10.39
N VAL A 419 3.92 19.98 -11.01
CA VAL A 419 2.61 20.22 -10.38
C VAL A 419 2.28 19.14 -9.35
N ASP A 420 1.71 19.53 -8.22
CA ASP A 420 1.27 18.58 -7.19
C ASP A 420 0.20 17.63 -7.71
N TYR A 421 0.49 16.32 -7.71
CA TYR A 421 -0.37 15.32 -8.35
C TYR A 421 -1.76 15.26 -7.71
N THR A 422 -1.81 15.13 -6.39
CA THR A 422 -3.06 14.94 -5.65
C THR A 422 -3.91 16.20 -5.66
N ASN A 423 -3.34 17.35 -5.33
CA ASN A 423 -4.08 18.60 -5.27
C ASN A 423 -4.56 19.05 -6.66
N PHE A 424 -3.82 18.76 -7.73
CA PHE A 424 -4.30 19.05 -9.09
C PHE A 424 -5.61 18.32 -9.38
N PHE A 425 -5.64 16.98 -9.23
CA PHE A 425 -6.86 16.21 -9.49
C PHE A 425 -8.02 16.58 -8.56
N ARG A 426 -7.72 16.95 -7.31
CA ARG A 426 -8.74 17.42 -6.36
C ARG A 426 -9.29 18.80 -6.73
N LEU A 427 -8.46 19.73 -7.19
CA LEU A 427 -8.92 21.06 -7.63
C LEU A 427 -9.63 21.01 -8.98
N LEU A 428 -9.23 20.09 -9.86
CA LEU A 428 -9.81 19.90 -11.19
C LEU A 428 -11.33 19.66 -11.13
N SER A 429 -11.83 19.03 -10.06
CA SER A 429 -13.27 18.78 -9.88
C SER A 429 -14.11 20.06 -9.77
N ASN A 430 -13.48 21.21 -9.52
CA ASN A 430 -14.14 22.51 -9.44
C ASN A 430 -14.13 23.28 -10.77
N VAL A 431 -13.44 22.79 -11.81
CA VAL A 431 -13.48 23.40 -13.15
C VAL A 431 -14.88 23.23 -13.74
N LYS A 432 -15.47 24.30 -14.25
CA LYS A 432 -16.82 24.34 -14.81
C LYS A 432 -16.82 23.99 -16.30
N ALA A 433 -17.82 23.25 -16.77
CA ALA A 433 -17.95 22.86 -18.18
C ALA A 433 -18.57 23.97 -19.05
N ASP A 434 -18.02 25.19 -18.92
CA ASP A 434 -18.54 26.40 -19.54
C ASP A 434 -17.55 26.96 -20.58
N LEU A 435 -17.97 26.95 -21.85
CA LEU A 435 -17.18 27.42 -23.00
C LEU A 435 -17.11 28.96 -23.10
N THR A 436 -17.84 29.69 -22.25
CA THR A 436 -17.89 31.16 -22.26
C THR A 436 -16.86 31.82 -21.34
N ILE A 437 -16.22 31.03 -20.46
CA ILE A 437 -15.19 31.53 -19.53
C ILE A 437 -14.01 32.11 -20.33
N GLN A 438 -13.57 33.31 -19.95
CA GLN A 438 -12.45 33.98 -20.61
C GLN A 438 -11.10 33.33 -20.27
N ASP A 439 -10.15 33.44 -21.19
CA ASP A 439 -8.84 32.78 -21.12
C ASP A 439 -8.06 33.09 -19.83
N ASP A 440 -8.20 34.30 -19.31
CA ASP A 440 -7.55 34.79 -18.09
C ASP A 440 -8.20 34.24 -16.80
N GLU A 441 -9.45 33.80 -16.88
CA GLU A 441 -10.21 33.21 -15.76
C GLU A 441 -10.10 31.68 -15.70
N LEU A 442 -9.75 31.01 -16.82
CA LEU A 442 -9.71 29.54 -16.93
C LEU A 442 -8.78 28.86 -15.90
N LEU A 443 -7.71 29.53 -15.48
CA LEU A 443 -6.72 28.96 -14.55
C LEU A 443 -6.96 29.34 -13.08
N VAL A 444 -7.95 30.17 -12.76
CA VAL A 444 -8.19 30.67 -11.40
C VAL A 444 -8.38 29.52 -10.41
N THR A 445 -9.17 28.52 -10.78
CA THR A 445 -9.44 27.33 -9.96
C THR A 445 -8.19 26.48 -9.69
N LEU A 446 -7.21 26.49 -10.60
CA LEU A 446 -5.98 25.69 -10.52
C LEU A 446 -4.78 26.50 -9.98
N LYS A 447 -4.96 27.79 -9.67
CA LYS A 447 -3.88 28.70 -9.26
C LYS A 447 -3.07 28.19 -8.07
N ALA A 448 -3.69 27.47 -7.13
CA ALA A 448 -3.02 26.95 -5.94
C ALA A 448 -1.96 25.87 -6.23
N VAL A 449 -2.04 25.21 -7.41
CA VAL A 449 -1.08 24.19 -7.83
C VAL A 449 -0.23 24.61 -9.03
N LEU A 450 -0.61 25.69 -9.71
CA LEU A 450 0.14 26.30 -10.82
C LEU A 450 0.88 27.56 -10.34
N LEU A 451 1.71 27.41 -9.32
CA LEU A 451 2.46 28.51 -8.71
C LEU A 451 3.59 28.97 -9.63
N ASP A 452 3.73 30.29 -9.82
CA ASP A 452 4.87 30.94 -10.47
C ASP A 452 5.21 30.47 -11.90
N ILE A 453 4.20 30.04 -12.66
CA ILE A 453 4.40 29.65 -14.07
C ILE A 453 4.52 30.87 -15.01
N GLY A 454 5.52 30.83 -15.91
CA GLY A 454 5.76 31.86 -16.93
C GLY A 454 4.65 31.94 -17.99
N LYS A 455 4.66 33.02 -18.80
CA LYS A 455 3.60 33.27 -19.81
C LYS A 455 3.39 32.09 -20.77
N GLU A 456 4.46 31.55 -21.34
CA GLU A 456 4.39 30.40 -22.26
C GLU A 456 3.74 29.16 -21.62
N ARG A 457 4.07 28.91 -20.34
CA ARG A 457 3.48 27.79 -19.59
C ARG A 457 2.01 28.05 -19.28
N LYS A 458 1.63 29.29 -18.95
CA LYS A 458 0.20 29.68 -18.80
C LYS A 458 -0.58 29.37 -20.08
N ASP A 459 -0.06 29.76 -21.24
CA ASP A 459 -0.72 29.51 -22.53
C ASP A 459 -0.90 28.01 -22.79
N ALA A 460 0.10 27.18 -22.44
CA ALA A 460 0.00 25.72 -22.55
C ALA A 460 -1.08 25.12 -21.63
N TRP A 461 -1.18 25.61 -20.39
CA TRP A 461 -2.22 25.18 -19.44
C TRP A 461 -3.61 25.67 -19.87
N THR A 462 -3.75 26.91 -20.31
CA THR A 462 -5.01 27.46 -20.83
C THR A 462 -5.50 26.63 -22.03
N SER A 463 -4.60 26.30 -22.96
CA SER A 463 -4.92 25.43 -24.10
C SER A 463 -5.41 24.04 -23.68
N TRP A 464 -4.75 23.44 -22.69
CA TRP A 464 -5.17 22.15 -22.14
C TRP A 464 -6.54 22.24 -21.44
N VAL A 465 -6.77 23.25 -20.59
CA VAL A 465 -8.06 23.44 -19.89
C VAL A 465 -9.20 23.68 -20.88
N LYS A 466 -8.97 24.44 -21.96
CA LYS A 466 -9.97 24.59 -23.03
C LYS A 466 -10.36 23.26 -23.66
N SER A 467 -9.36 22.45 -23.99
CA SER A 467 -9.57 21.11 -24.57
C SER A 467 -10.31 20.20 -23.60
N TYR A 468 -10.00 20.29 -22.30
CA TYR A 468 -10.71 19.58 -21.24
C TYR A 468 -12.17 20.03 -21.13
N ILE A 469 -12.46 21.33 -21.05
CA ILE A 469 -13.82 21.87 -20.97
C ILE A 469 -14.64 21.45 -22.20
N GLN A 470 -14.07 21.46 -23.40
CA GLN A 470 -14.76 20.97 -24.61
C GLN A 470 -15.19 19.50 -24.47
N GLU A 471 -14.32 18.64 -23.95
CA GLU A 471 -14.67 17.23 -23.69
C GLU A 471 -15.75 17.11 -22.60
N LEU A 472 -15.71 17.96 -21.56
CA LEU A 472 -16.73 17.98 -20.51
C LEU A 472 -18.09 18.41 -21.04
N SER A 473 -18.16 19.52 -21.79
CA SER A 473 -19.40 20.03 -22.37
C SER A 473 -20.00 19.03 -23.35
N ALA A 474 -19.19 18.25 -24.06
CA ALA A 474 -19.64 17.18 -24.95
C ALA A 474 -20.19 15.94 -24.21
N SER A 475 -19.85 15.76 -22.93
CA SER A 475 -20.25 14.58 -22.14
C SER A 475 -21.71 14.62 -21.66
N GLY A 476 -22.30 15.82 -21.53
CA GLY A 476 -23.65 16.03 -21.00
C GLY A 476 -23.79 15.79 -19.48
N ILE A 477 -22.70 15.57 -18.75
CA ILE A 477 -22.71 15.38 -17.29
C ILE A 477 -22.72 16.75 -16.61
N SER A 478 -23.61 16.96 -15.63
CA SER A 478 -23.66 18.21 -14.86
C SER A 478 -22.39 18.43 -14.03
N ASP A 479 -22.08 19.69 -13.73
CA ASP A 479 -20.90 20.04 -12.93
C ASP A 479 -20.98 19.47 -11.52
N GLU A 480 -22.17 19.45 -10.91
CA GLU A 480 -22.42 18.92 -9.57
C GLU A 480 -22.22 17.40 -9.52
N GLU A 481 -22.78 16.66 -10.48
CA GLU A 481 -22.61 15.20 -10.58
C GLU A 481 -21.16 14.84 -10.87
N ARG A 482 -20.51 15.55 -11.80
CA ARG A 482 -19.10 15.35 -12.12
C ARG A 482 -18.22 15.59 -10.90
N LYS A 483 -18.43 16.71 -10.19
CA LYS A 483 -17.67 17.03 -8.98
C LYS A 483 -17.81 15.94 -7.93
N LYS A 484 -19.04 15.50 -7.63
CA LYS A 484 -19.30 14.41 -6.67
C LYS A 484 -18.58 13.11 -7.09
N SER A 485 -18.63 12.77 -8.38
CA SER A 485 -17.94 11.59 -8.92
C SER A 485 -16.42 11.70 -8.79
N MET A 486 -15.84 12.83 -9.19
CA MET A 486 -14.40 13.07 -9.10
C MET A 486 -13.90 13.11 -7.65
N ASP A 487 -14.62 13.77 -6.75
CA ASP A 487 -14.24 13.88 -5.34
C ASP A 487 -14.27 12.52 -4.63
N SER A 488 -15.07 11.56 -5.11
CA SER A 488 -15.11 10.18 -4.60
C SER A 488 -13.91 9.31 -5.02
N VAL A 489 -13.12 9.75 -6.00
CA VAL A 489 -11.96 9.00 -6.52
C VAL A 489 -10.64 9.77 -6.43
N ASN A 490 -10.70 11.10 -6.24
CA ASN A 490 -9.55 11.97 -6.07
C ASN A 490 -9.44 12.35 -4.59
N PRO A 491 -8.48 11.75 -3.85
CA PRO A 491 -8.35 12.00 -2.43
C PRO A 491 -8.00 13.46 -2.18
N ARG A 492 -8.54 14.01 -1.10
CA ARG A 492 -8.14 15.28 -0.51
C ARG A 492 -6.85 15.16 0.28
N TYR A 493 -6.65 14.02 0.95
CA TYR A 493 -5.51 13.74 1.81
C TYR A 493 -4.80 12.46 1.36
N ILE A 494 -3.47 12.53 1.32
CA ILE A 494 -2.58 11.38 1.10
C ILE A 494 -1.49 11.39 2.17
N LEU A 495 -0.89 10.23 2.43
CA LEU A 495 0.17 10.11 3.43
C LEU A 495 1.50 10.62 2.87
N ARG A 496 1.63 11.95 2.82
CA ARG A 496 2.86 12.63 2.37
C ARG A 496 4.00 12.34 3.33
N ASN A 497 5.22 12.24 2.80
CA ASN A 497 6.39 11.90 3.60
C ASN A 497 6.65 12.91 4.74
N TYR A 498 6.40 14.20 4.53
CA TYR A 498 6.59 15.21 5.59
C TYR A 498 5.57 15.04 6.73
N LEU A 499 4.37 14.54 6.46
CA LEU A 499 3.37 14.26 7.50
C LEU A 499 3.80 13.08 8.36
N CYS A 500 4.33 12.02 7.73
CA CYS A 500 4.98 10.93 8.45
C CYS A 500 6.12 11.46 9.31
N GLN A 501 7.00 12.29 8.75
CA GLN A 501 8.14 12.80 9.50
C GLN A 501 7.71 13.65 10.69
N SER A 502 6.73 14.55 10.53
CA SER A 502 6.21 15.33 11.64
C SER A 502 5.61 14.45 12.75
N ALA A 503 4.93 13.37 12.38
CA ALA A 503 4.41 12.40 13.34
C ALA A 503 5.53 11.61 14.05
N ILE A 504 6.60 11.25 13.33
CA ILE A 504 7.79 10.59 13.88
C ILE A 504 8.53 11.52 14.85
N ASP A 505 8.80 12.77 14.44
CA ASP A 505 9.51 13.77 15.25
C ASP A 505 8.78 14.03 16.58
N ALA A 506 7.44 14.06 16.56
CA ALA A 506 6.61 14.18 17.76
C ALA A 506 6.67 12.91 18.63
N ALA A 507 6.55 11.73 18.02
CA ALA A 507 6.56 10.46 18.74
C ALA A 507 7.92 10.16 19.40
N GLU A 508 9.03 10.55 18.78
CA GLU A 508 10.37 10.43 19.37
C GLU A 508 10.55 11.32 20.61
N GLN A 509 9.75 12.39 20.73
CA GLN A 509 9.67 13.24 21.93
C GLN A 509 8.63 12.73 22.95
N GLY A 510 7.99 11.59 22.68
CA GLY A 510 6.95 11.00 23.52
C GLY A 510 5.54 11.53 23.28
N ASP A 511 5.32 12.37 22.28
CA ASP A 511 3.99 12.84 21.88
C ASP A 511 3.42 11.98 20.73
N PHE A 512 2.50 11.08 21.06
CA PHE A 512 1.86 10.18 20.08
C PHE A 512 0.60 10.77 19.43
N GLU A 513 0.17 11.98 19.81
CA GLU A 513 -1.09 12.56 19.31
C GLU A 513 -1.04 12.89 17.82
N GLU A 514 0.11 13.30 17.29
CA GLU A 514 0.23 13.57 15.85
C GLU A 514 0.10 12.29 15.02
N VAL A 515 0.66 11.16 15.47
CA VAL A 515 0.48 9.84 14.81
C VAL A 515 -1.00 9.48 14.74
N ARG A 516 -1.72 9.59 15.86
CA ARG A 516 -3.16 9.30 15.95
C ARG A 516 -3.99 10.25 15.08
N ARG A 517 -3.61 11.52 15.02
CA ARG A 517 -4.28 12.53 14.19
C ARG A 517 -4.08 12.26 12.71
N VAL A 518 -2.87 11.91 12.27
CA VAL A 518 -2.61 11.51 10.89
C VAL A 518 -3.42 10.26 10.52
N LEU A 519 -3.43 9.23 11.37
CA LEU A 519 -4.26 8.04 11.15
C LEU A 519 -5.73 8.40 10.94
N LYS A 520 -6.28 9.25 11.82
CA LYS A 520 -7.68 9.70 11.73
C LYS A 520 -7.98 10.44 10.43
N VAL A 521 -7.09 11.33 9.99
CA VAL A 521 -7.26 12.05 8.71
C VAL A 521 -7.21 11.06 7.54
N MET A 522 -6.28 10.11 7.56
CA MET A 522 -6.15 9.08 6.53
C MET A 522 -7.32 8.10 6.49
N SER A 523 -8.16 8.02 7.53
CA SER A 523 -9.36 7.16 7.54
C SER A 523 -10.47 7.63 6.60
N ARG A 524 -10.46 8.91 6.21
CA ARG A 524 -11.44 9.51 5.29
C ARG A 524 -10.73 10.39 4.26
N PRO A 525 -9.89 9.81 3.40
CA PRO A 525 -8.97 10.58 2.57
C PRO A 525 -9.69 11.37 1.47
N TYR A 526 -10.94 11.06 1.14
CA TYR A 526 -11.75 11.71 0.10
C TYR A 526 -12.64 12.85 0.62
N ASP A 527 -12.93 12.86 1.92
CA ASP A 527 -13.82 13.84 2.53
C ASP A 527 -13.10 15.16 2.79
N GLU A 528 -13.82 16.29 2.75
CA GLU A 528 -13.30 17.52 3.35
C GLU A 528 -13.46 17.44 4.88
N GLN A 529 -12.39 17.66 5.62
CA GLN A 529 -12.38 17.56 7.09
C GLN A 529 -12.08 18.94 7.70
N PRO A 530 -13.08 19.61 8.30
CA PRO A 530 -12.89 20.94 8.89
C PRO A 530 -11.77 20.97 9.94
N GLY A 531 -10.85 21.93 9.82
CA GLY A 531 -9.69 22.09 10.72
C GLY A 531 -8.49 21.19 10.37
N MET A 532 -8.61 20.33 9.35
CA MET A 532 -7.55 19.43 8.89
C MET A 532 -6.91 19.91 7.59
N GLU A 533 -7.14 21.15 7.17
CA GLU A 533 -6.67 21.71 5.90
C GLU A 533 -5.14 21.68 5.79
N LYS A 534 -4.42 21.74 6.93
CA LYS A 534 -2.95 21.64 6.96
C LYS A 534 -2.42 20.33 6.38
N TYR A 535 -3.18 19.23 6.48
CA TYR A 535 -2.78 17.90 5.99
C TYR A 535 -2.89 17.74 4.47
N ALA A 536 -3.55 18.68 3.79
CA ALA A 536 -3.64 18.70 2.33
C ALA A 536 -2.65 19.68 1.68
N ARG A 537 -1.84 20.40 2.48
CA ARG A 537 -0.90 21.40 1.96
C ARG A 537 0.26 20.73 1.23
N LEU A 538 0.84 21.51 0.32
CA LEU A 538 2.11 21.19 -0.32
C LEU A 538 3.21 20.99 0.74
N PRO A 539 4.25 20.18 0.45
CA PRO A 539 5.38 20.03 1.33
C PRO A 539 6.03 21.39 1.67
N PRO A 540 6.32 21.66 2.95
CA PRO A 540 7.08 22.83 3.34
C PRO A 540 8.54 22.72 2.88
N ALA A 541 9.26 23.85 2.79
CA ALA A 541 10.64 23.88 2.28
C ALA A 541 11.61 22.92 2.99
N TRP A 542 11.44 22.69 4.30
CA TRP A 542 12.29 21.77 5.06
C TRP A 542 12.10 20.30 4.67
N ALA A 543 10.96 19.94 4.09
CA ALA A 543 10.61 18.55 3.75
C ALA A 543 11.43 17.99 2.58
N TYR A 544 12.08 18.86 1.79
CA TYR A 544 12.92 18.44 0.66
C TYR A 544 14.32 17.97 1.08
N ARG A 545 14.61 17.90 2.38
CA ARG A 545 15.88 17.36 2.89
C ARG A 545 15.94 15.82 2.72
N PRO A 546 17.14 15.26 2.49
CA PRO A 546 17.36 13.82 2.57
C PRO A 546 16.87 13.25 3.91
N GLY A 547 16.29 12.05 3.91
CA GLY A 547 15.69 11.42 5.09
C GLY A 547 14.19 11.72 5.26
N VAL A 548 13.66 12.72 4.53
CA VAL A 548 12.22 13.02 4.49
C VAL A 548 11.66 12.71 3.10
N CYS A 549 12.15 13.34 2.04
CA CYS A 549 11.66 13.12 0.67
C CYS A 549 12.29 11.89 -0.03
N MET A 550 13.50 11.51 0.37
CA MET A 550 14.27 10.35 -0.10
C MET A 550 14.58 9.45 1.08
N LEU A 551 14.23 8.17 0.96
CA LEU A 551 14.27 7.20 2.06
C LEU A 551 15.15 6.02 1.66
N SER A 552 15.85 5.44 2.63
CA SER A 552 16.63 4.22 2.43
C SER A 552 15.86 2.97 2.87
N CYS A 553 16.20 1.82 2.28
CA CYS A 553 15.69 0.50 2.65
C CYS A 553 16.07 0.05 4.06
N SER A 554 17.11 0.65 4.66
CA SER A 554 17.65 0.27 5.97
C SER A 554 16.76 0.77 7.11
N SER A 555 15.87 -0.12 7.58
CA SER A 555 15.07 0.05 8.80
C SER A 555 15.84 -0.37 10.04
#